data_AF-A0A9X5XHS1-F1
#
_entry.id   AF-A0A9X5XHS1-F1
#
_cell.length_a   1.000
_cell.length_b   1.000
_cell.length_c   1.000
_cell.angle_alpha   90.00
_cell.angle_beta   90.00
_cell.angle_gamma   90.00
#
_symmetry.space_group_name_H-M   'P 1'
#
loop_
_entity.id
_entity.type
_entity.pdbx_description
1 polymer ?
#
loop_
_entity_poly.entity_id
_entity_poly.type
_entity_poly.pdbx_seq_one_letter_code
_entity_poly.pdbx_strand_id
1 'polypeptide(L)'
;LTHVHLEASSKDWLSWAAGNGIHPWVVDHLTDRPDHLWSKPPKTEEPFSTPRSWHMLSDALHSFGPALDEPTLKVIAHGTLTPAHAVAFCGYVKIVRSRFGIEAIVKGDARWPHRPQDRDLLYYLAESFRGRLVKELPASKEHLSASGQQTAYRAKSLLVQLAEISVEVAQGVIAPDADGNPLLPAWFLVEAA
;
A
#
# COMPACT_ATOMS: atom_id res chain seq x y z
N LEU A 1 -18.43 -32.74 35.58
CA LEU A 1 -17.81 -32.37 34.29
C LEU A 1 -18.68 -31.24 33.71
N THR A 2 -18.10 -30.07 33.44
CA THR A 2 -18.84 -28.95 32.85
C THR A 2 -18.43 -28.81 31.39
N HIS A 3 -19.40 -28.80 30.48
CA HIS A 3 -19.17 -28.51 29.07
C HIS A 3 -19.53 -27.04 28.81
N VAL A 4 -18.63 -26.31 28.17
CA VAL A 4 -18.82 -24.90 27.80
C VAL A 4 -18.68 -24.77 26.29
N HIS A 5 -19.64 -24.09 25.66
CA HIS A 5 -19.55 -23.72 24.26
C HIS A 5 -18.93 -22.33 24.14
N LEU A 6 -17.94 -22.20 23.28
CA LEU A 6 -17.26 -20.94 22.99
C LEU A 6 -17.51 -20.55 21.55
N GLU A 7 -17.67 -19.25 21.33
CA GLU A 7 -17.80 -18.64 20.00
C GLU A 7 -16.66 -17.64 19.78
N ALA A 8 -16.19 -17.55 18.54
CA ALA A 8 -15.19 -16.57 18.17
C ALA A 8 -15.83 -15.17 18.08
N SER A 9 -15.37 -14.24 18.91
CA SER A 9 -15.81 -12.85 18.92
C SER A 9 -14.75 -11.97 18.27
N SER A 10 -15.08 -11.37 17.12
CA SER A 10 -14.20 -10.41 16.44
C SER A 10 -13.92 -9.18 17.28
N LYS A 11 -14.93 -8.70 18.01
CA LYS A 11 -14.77 -7.58 18.95
C LYS A 11 -13.74 -7.89 20.03
N ASP A 12 -13.85 -9.03 20.69
CA ASP A 12 -12.94 -9.38 21.80
C ASP A 12 -11.54 -9.66 21.26
N TRP A 13 -11.45 -10.32 20.10
CA TRP A 13 -10.17 -10.57 19.46
C TRP A 13 -9.46 -9.29 19.03
N LEU A 14 -10.15 -8.34 18.40
CA LEU A 14 -9.58 -7.04 18.02
C LEU A 14 -9.20 -6.21 19.25
N SER A 15 -10.01 -6.24 20.32
CA SER A 15 -9.67 -5.59 21.59
C SER A 15 -8.40 -6.16 22.20
N TRP A 16 -8.20 -7.47 22.14
CA TRP A 16 -6.97 -8.11 22.57
C TRP A 16 -5.80 -7.77 21.64
N ALA A 17 -6.00 -7.83 20.32
CA ALA A 17 -4.98 -7.59 19.31
C ALA A 17 -4.35 -6.19 19.43
N ALA A 18 -5.12 -5.18 19.84
CA ALA A 18 -4.67 -3.79 20.01
C ALA A 18 -3.45 -3.63 20.93
N GLY A 19 -3.23 -4.55 21.88
CA GLY A 19 -2.10 -4.51 22.82
C GLY A 19 -1.08 -5.66 22.70
N ASN A 20 -1.26 -6.57 21.75
CA ASN A 20 -0.49 -7.83 21.70
C ASN A 20 0.41 -7.96 20.45
N GLY A 21 0.66 -6.86 19.75
CA GLY A 21 1.62 -6.85 18.64
C GLY A 21 1.19 -7.73 17.46
N ILE A 22 -0.10 -7.76 17.15
CA ILE A 22 -0.59 -8.39 15.91
C ILE A 22 -0.24 -7.50 14.72
N HIS A 23 0.19 -8.12 13.61
CA HIS A 23 0.61 -7.43 12.40
C HIS A 23 -0.51 -6.50 11.89
N PRO A 24 -0.22 -5.21 11.58
CA PRO A 24 -1.24 -4.23 11.22
C PRO A 24 -2.17 -4.66 10.09
N TRP A 25 -1.65 -5.28 9.02
CA TRP A 25 -2.48 -5.80 7.93
C TRP A 25 -3.54 -6.80 8.39
N VAL A 26 -3.25 -7.62 9.40
CA VAL A 26 -4.21 -8.58 9.94
C VAL A 26 -5.29 -7.85 10.74
N VAL A 27 -4.90 -6.90 11.60
CA VAL A 27 -5.83 -6.09 12.41
C VAL A 27 -6.78 -5.31 11.51
N ASP A 28 -6.25 -4.61 10.51
CA ASP A 28 -7.02 -3.79 9.58
C ASP A 28 -7.97 -4.66 8.73
N HIS A 29 -7.48 -5.77 8.17
CA HIS A 29 -8.32 -6.68 7.37
C HIS A 29 -9.48 -7.25 8.19
N LEU A 30 -9.24 -7.64 9.45
CA LEU A 30 -10.29 -8.18 10.33
C LEU A 30 -11.20 -7.10 10.94
N THR A 31 -10.75 -5.85 10.94
CA THR A 31 -11.63 -4.70 11.23
C THR A 31 -12.63 -4.50 10.09
N ASP A 32 -12.17 -4.59 8.83
CA ASP A 32 -13.01 -4.46 7.64
C ASP A 32 -13.88 -5.69 7.37
N ARG A 33 -13.37 -6.89 7.70
CA ARG A 33 -14.00 -8.20 7.46
C ARG A 33 -14.04 -9.03 8.75
N PRO A 34 -14.81 -8.62 9.77
CA PRO A 34 -14.87 -9.33 11.04
C PRO A 34 -15.40 -10.76 10.90
N ASP A 35 -16.20 -11.03 9.87
CA ASP A 35 -16.71 -12.35 9.51
C ASP A 35 -15.61 -13.32 9.08
N HIS A 36 -14.44 -12.83 8.66
CA HIS A 36 -13.31 -13.67 8.27
C HIS A 36 -12.51 -14.24 9.46
N LEU A 37 -12.75 -13.79 10.69
CA LEU A 37 -11.99 -14.24 11.87
C LEU A 37 -12.09 -15.77 12.08
N TRP A 38 -13.25 -16.35 11.78
CA TRP A 38 -13.51 -17.75 12.02
C TRP A 38 -14.26 -18.40 10.86
N SER A 39 -13.95 -19.66 10.62
CA SER A 39 -14.68 -20.53 9.69
C SER A 39 -14.90 -21.90 10.34
N LYS A 40 -15.97 -22.59 9.92
CA LYS A 40 -16.24 -23.94 10.39
C LYS A 40 -15.07 -24.88 10.05
N PRO A 41 -14.67 -25.78 10.98
CA PRO A 41 -13.65 -26.78 10.69
C PRO A 41 -14.02 -27.61 9.45
N PRO A 42 -13.07 -27.85 8.55
CA PRO A 42 -13.26 -28.69 7.37
C PRO A 42 -13.42 -30.16 7.79
N LYS A 43 -13.94 -30.97 6.86
CA LYS A 43 -14.02 -32.44 7.06
C LYS A 43 -12.72 -33.16 6.72
N THR A 44 -11.83 -32.47 6.02
CA THR A 44 -10.54 -32.93 5.52
C THR A 44 -9.41 -32.19 6.22
N GLU A 45 -8.20 -32.73 6.15
CA GLU A 45 -7.01 -32.11 6.73
C GLU A 45 -6.54 -30.94 5.85
N GLU A 46 -7.02 -29.75 6.17
CA GLU A 46 -6.65 -28.50 5.50
C GLU A 46 -6.69 -27.31 6.47
N PRO A 47 -5.93 -26.23 6.21
CA PRO A 47 -5.98 -25.01 7.01
C PRO A 47 -7.38 -24.37 7.01
N PHE A 48 -7.76 -23.81 8.15
CA PHE A 48 -9.00 -23.06 8.28
C PHE A 48 -8.82 -21.87 9.22
N SER A 49 -9.69 -20.90 9.05
CA SER A 49 -9.57 -19.58 9.68
C SER A 49 -10.09 -19.66 11.11
N THR A 50 -9.23 -19.27 12.05
CA THR A 50 -9.52 -19.18 13.48
C THR A 50 -8.73 -18.01 14.06
N PRO A 51 -9.10 -17.52 15.26
CA PRO A 51 -8.28 -16.56 16.01
C PRO A 51 -6.79 -16.94 16.09
N ARG A 52 -6.49 -18.23 16.27
CA ARG A 52 -5.12 -18.74 16.35
C ARG A 52 -4.41 -18.72 15.00
N SER A 53 -5.10 -19.05 13.91
CA SER A 53 -4.44 -19.09 12.60
C SER A 53 -4.18 -17.69 12.04
N TRP A 54 -5.05 -16.71 12.34
CA TRP A 54 -4.75 -15.29 12.10
C TRP A 54 -3.55 -14.78 12.90
N HIS A 55 -3.39 -15.24 14.15
CA HIS A 55 -2.18 -14.99 14.94
C HIS A 55 -0.94 -15.61 14.29
N MET A 56 -1.01 -16.88 13.86
CA MET A 56 0.11 -17.54 13.18
C MET A 56 0.51 -16.82 11.88
N LEU A 57 -0.46 -16.34 11.11
CA LEU A 57 -0.20 -15.50 9.94
C LEU A 57 0.51 -14.19 10.34
N SER A 58 0.07 -13.55 11.41
CA SER A 58 0.73 -12.35 11.96
C SER A 58 2.20 -12.63 12.32
N ASP A 59 2.49 -13.72 13.02
CA ASP A 59 3.86 -14.10 13.39
C ASP A 59 4.74 -14.35 12.14
N ALA A 60 4.17 -15.02 11.13
CA ALA A 60 4.85 -15.25 9.86
C ALA A 60 5.15 -13.92 9.15
N LEU A 61 4.18 -13.00 9.07
CA LEU A 61 4.36 -11.68 8.46
C LEU A 61 5.47 -10.88 9.15
N HIS A 62 5.54 -10.89 10.48
CA HIS A 62 6.64 -10.28 11.22
C HIS A 62 7.98 -10.97 10.95
N SER A 63 8.01 -12.29 10.87
CA SER A 63 9.24 -13.06 10.64
C SER A 63 9.85 -12.80 9.26
N PHE A 64 9.04 -12.69 8.21
CA PHE A 64 9.51 -12.36 6.86
C PHE A 64 9.78 -10.86 6.68
N GLY A 65 9.08 -10.00 7.41
CA GLY A 65 9.29 -8.56 7.41
C GLY A 65 8.86 -7.86 6.11
N PRO A 66 9.28 -6.59 5.90
CA PRO A 66 8.71 -5.71 4.88
C PRO A 66 9.07 -6.11 3.44
N ALA A 67 10.07 -6.97 3.25
CA ALA A 67 10.51 -7.44 1.93
C ALA A 67 9.77 -8.71 1.46
N LEU A 68 8.74 -9.16 2.19
CA LEU A 68 7.94 -10.32 1.83
C LEU A 68 7.36 -10.19 0.41
N ASP A 69 7.76 -11.06 -0.51
CA ASP A 69 7.24 -11.05 -1.88
C ASP A 69 5.81 -11.61 -1.97
N GLU A 70 5.15 -11.39 -3.12
CA GLU A 70 3.78 -11.86 -3.35
C GLU A 70 3.66 -13.39 -3.36
N PRO A 71 4.58 -14.17 -3.98
CA PRO A 71 4.52 -15.63 -3.92
C PRO A 71 4.57 -16.17 -2.49
N THR A 72 5.48 -15.67 -1.66
CA THR A 72 5.64 -16.11 -0.27
C THR A 72 4.44 -15.68 0.58
N LEU A 73 3.90 -14.47 0.37
CA LEU A 73 2.66 -14.02 1.02
C LEU A 73 1.51 -14.98 0.75
N LYS A 74 1.35 -15.43 -0.51
CA LYS A 74 0.32 -16.42 -0.86
C LYS A 74 0.56 -17.73 -0.13
N VAL A 75 1.79 -18.24 -0.10
CA VAL A 75 2.12 -19.50 0.59
C VAL A 75 1.75 -19.42 2.08
N ILE A 76 2.17 -18.38 2.80
CA ILE A 76 1.89 -18.28 4.24
C ILE A 76 0.40 -18.03 4.54
N ALA A 77 -0.30 -17.26 3.70
CA ALA A 77 -1.73 -17.01 3.86
C ALA A 77 -2.54 -18.29 3.63
N HIS A 78 -2.24 -19.04 2.56
CA HIS A 78 -2.90 -20.31 2.26
C HIS A 78 -2.49 -21.44 3.22
N GLY A 79 -1.32 -21.35 3.84
CA GLY A 79 -0.89 -22.31 4.87
C GLY A 79 -1.53 -22.10 6.24
N THR A 80 -2.19 -20.96 6.47
CA THR A 80 -2.78 -20.60 7.78
C THR A 80 -4.30 -20.43 7.72
N LEU A 81 -4.84 -19.89 6.64
CA LEU A 81 -6.25 -19.54 6.52
C LEU A 81 -7.00 -20.48 5.57
N THR A 82 -8.34 -20.41 5.58
CA THR A 82 -9.11 -21.01 4.49
C THR A 82 -8.69 -20.42 3.13
N PRO A 83 -8.81 -21.18 2.02
CA PRO A 83 -8.48 -20.66 0.69
C PRO A 83 -9.20 -19.35 0.35
N ALA A 84 -10.46 -19.21 0.74
CA ALA A 84 -11.24 -17.99 0.51
C ALA A 84 -10.68 -16.78 1.29
N HIS A 85 -10.39 -16.94 2.59
CA HIS A 85 -9.86 -15.84 3.40
C HIS A 85 -8.41 -15.50 3.00
N ALA A 86 -7.61 -16.48 2.61
CA ALA A 86 -6.25 -16.27 2.10
C ALA A 86 -6.25 -15.42 0.82
N VAL A 87 -7.13 -15.74 -0.15
CA VAL A 87 -7.27 -14.94 -1.38
C VAL A 87 -7.71 -13.51 -1.06
N ALA A 88 -8.72 -13.35 -0.21
CA ALA A 88 -9.21 -12.03 0.20
C ALA A 88 -8.12 -11.20 0.90
N PHE A 89 -7.37 -11.83 1.83
CA PHE A 89 -6.26 -11.19 2.53
C PHE A 89 -5.13 -10.80 1.59
N CYS A 90 -4.72 -11.68 0.66
CA CYS A 90 -3.70 -11.34 -0.34
C CYS A 90 -4.15 -10.17 -1.23
N GLY A 91 -5.43 -10.12 -1.60
CA GLY A 91 -6.02 -9.00 -2.33
C GLY A 91 -5.98 -7.70 -1.53
N TYR A 92 -6.36 -7.75 -0.25
CA TYR A 92 -6.23 -6.62 0.67
C TYR A 92 -4.79 -6.14 0.79
N VAL A 93 -3.82 -7.04 1.01
CA VAL A 93 -2.40 -6.68 1.11
C VAL A 93 -1.88 -6.07 -0.20
N LYS A 94 -2.34 -6.54 -1.36
CA LYS A 94 -2.03 -5.91 -2.66
C LYS A 94 -2.54 -4.47 -2.71
N ILE A 95 -3.76 -4.21 -2.23
CA ILE A 95 -4.30 -2.85 -2.11
C ILE A 95 -3.50 -2.02 -1.10
N VAL A 96 -3.15 -2.56 0.07
CA VAL A 96 -2.32 -1.85 1.05
C VAL A 96 -0.92 -1.58 0.54
N ARG A 97 -0.35 -2.49 -0.24
CA ARG A 97 0.93 -2.28 -0.90
C ARG A 97 0.83 -1.25 -2.01
N SER A 98 -0.31 -1.17 -2.71
CA SER A 98 -0.62 -0.02 -3.56
C SER A 98 -0.86 1.28 -2.77
N ARG A 99 -1.13 1.16 -1.45
CA ARG A 99 -1.19 2.23 -0.45
C ARG A 99 0.20 2.64 0.09
N PHE A 100 1.30 1.98 -0.32
CA PHE A 100 2.56 2.68 -0.67
C PHE A 100 2.36 3.49 -1.94
N GLY A 101 1.28 4.27 -1.95
CA GLY A 101 0.89 5.10 -3.06
C GLY A 101 1.74 6.35 -3.06
N ILE A 102 1.59 7.11 -4.13
CA ILE A 102 2.30 8.36 -4.31
C ILE A 102 2.17 9.33 -3.11
N GLU A 103 1.09 9.25 -2.32
CA GLU A 103 0.91 10.00 -1.08
C GLU A 103 2.06 9.86 -0.07
N ALA A 104 2.52 8.64 0.18
CA ALA A 104 3.59 8.38 1.16
C ALA A 104 4.93 8.96 0.66
N ILE A 105 5.18 8.89 -0.64
CA ILE A 105 6.39 9.45 -1.27
C ILE A 105 6.37 10.98 -1.23
N VAL A 106 5.22 11.59 -1.53
CA VAL A 106 5.01 13.04 -1.47
C VAL A 106 5.21 13.56 -0.05
N LYS A 107 4.61 12.92 0.96
CA LYS A 107 4.77 13.30 2.38
C LYS A 107 6.18 13.04 2.93
N GLY A 108 6.94 12.16 2.29
CA GLY A 108 8.30 11.79 2.70
C GLY A 108 8.37 10.59 3.63
N ASP A 109 7.25 9.91 3.84
CA ASP A 109 7.15 8.66 4.60
C ASP A 109 7.69 7.45 3.82
N ALA A 110 7.84 7.59 2.50
CA ALA A 110 8.41 6.58 1.59
C ALA A 110 9.34 7.19 0.54
N ARG A 111 10.15 6.33 -0.11
CA ARG A 111 11.04 6.69 -1.23
C ARG A 111 10.57 6.02 -2.52
N TRP A 112 11.04 6.51 -3.65
CA TRP A 112 10.83 5.86 -4.95
C TRP A 112 11.37 4.42 -4.95
N PRO A 113 10.64 3.46 -5.54
CA PRO A 113 11.18 2.14 -5.82
C PRO A 113 12.38 2.28 -6.77
N HIS A 114 13.51 1.66 -6.41
CA HIS A 114 14.77 1.76 -7.15
C HIS A 114 15.33 0.40 -7.55
N ARG A 115 14.68 -0.70 -7.15
CA ARG A 115 15.13 -2.05 -7.50
C ARG A 115 14.65 -2.39 -8.92
N PRO A 116 15.46 -3.10 -9.73
CA PRO A 116 15.05 -3.49 -11.08
C PRO A 116 13.76 -4.32 -11.13
N GLN A 117 13.47 -5.11 -10.10
CA GLN A 117 12.26 -5.93 -10.00
C GLN A 117 10.99 -5.09 -9.76
N ASP A 118 11.14 -3.87 -9.24
CA ASP A 118 10.04 -2.97 -8.93
C ASP A 118 9.76 -1.98 -10.08
N ARG A 119 10.26 -2.26 -11.30
CA ARG A 119 10.18 -1.32 -12.42
C ARG A 119 8.73 -0.98 -12.80
N ASP A 120 7.84 -1.96 -12.84
CA ASP A 120 6.41 -1.73 -13.12
C ASP A 120 5.74 -0.87 -12.05
N LEU A 121 6.14 -1.04 -10.79
CA LEU A 121 5.66 -0.22 -9.67
C LEU A 121 6.19 1.21 -9.78
N LEU A 122 7.45 1.39 -10.19
CA LEU A 122 8.04 2.71 -10.43
C LEU A 122 7.27 3.47 -11.52
N TYR A 123 6.94 2.82 -12.65
CA TYR A 123 6.12 3.42 -13.71
C TYR A 123 4.72 3.79 -13.19
N TYR A 124 4.06 2.88 -12.47
CA TYR A 124 2.73 3.14 -11.91
C TYR A 124 2.71 4.33 -10.95
N LEU A 125 3.70 4.43 -10.06
CA LEU A 125 3.80 5.53 -9.10
C LEU A 125 4.17 6.85 -9.77
N ALA A 126 5.00 6.83 -10.82
CA ALA A 126 5.31 8.01 -11.61
C ALA A 126 4.07 8.55 -12.35
N GLU A 127 3.25 7.67 -12.93
CA GLU A 127 1.99 8.09 -13.58
C GLU A 127 0.98 8.62 -12.55
N SER A 128 0.89 7.97 -11.39
CA SER A 128 0.06 8.46 -10.27
C SER A 128 0.51 9.85 -9.78
N PHE A 129 1.82 10.09 -9.76
CA PHE A 129 2.41 11.38 -9.42
C PHE A 129 2.08 12.47 -10.41
N ARG A 130 2.19 12.17 -11.70
CA ARG A 130 1.77 13.06 -12.78
C ARG A 130 0.32 13.51 -12.62
N GLY A 131 -0.61 12.56 -12.50
CA GLY A 131 -2.04 12.85 -12.34
C GLY A 131 -2.34 13.76 -11.14
N ARG A 132 -1.57 13.61 -10.06
CA ARG A 132 -1.69 14.48 -8.88
C ARG A 132 -1.19 15.90 -9.15
N LEU A 133 -0.02 16.06 -9.79
CA LEU A 133 0.52 17.38 -10.10
C LEU A 133 -0.43 18.17 -11.00
N VAL A 134 -1.02 17.52 -12.01
CA VAL A 134 -2.04 18.13 -12.89
C VAL A 134 -3.24 18.63 -12.09
N LYS A 135 -3.66 17.89 -11.07
CA LYS A 135 -4.84 18.22 -10.26
C LYS A 135 -4.57 19.32 -9.22
N GLU A 136 -3.40 19.33 -8.60
CA GLU A 136 -3.10 20.17 -7.42
C GLU A 136 -2.35 21.46 -7.75
N LEU A 137 -1.62 21.53 -8.87
CA LEU A 137 -0.88 22.73 -9.25
C LEU A 137 -1.81 23.74 -9.95
N PRO A 138 -1.87 25.00 -9.50
CA PRO A 138 -2.65 26.02 -10.18
C PRO A 138 -1.99 26.42 -11.50
N ALA A 139 -2.82 26.86 -12.45
CA ALA A 139 -2.35 27.35 -13.75
C ALA A 139 -1.37 28.54 -13.64
N SER A 140 -1.60 29.44 -12.67
CA SER A 140 -0.73 30.58 -12.39
C SER A 140 -0.06 30.46 -11.02
N LYS A 141 1.21 30.86 -10.94
CA LYS A 141 2.01 30.84 -9.70
C LYS A 141 1.42 31.75 -8.62
N GLU A 142 0.71 32.81 -9.00
CA GLU A 142 0.09 33.79 -8.08
C GLU A 142 -1.00 33.18 -7.20
N HIS A 143 -1.61 32.08 -7.67
CA HIS A 143 -2.65 31.37 -6.92
C HIS A 143 -2.08 30.29 -5.98
N LEU A 144 -0.75 30.20 -5.80
CA LEU A 144 -0.17 29.27 -4.84
C LEU A 144 -0.40 29.73 -3.40
N SER A 145 -1.06 28.87 -2.62
CA SER A 145 -1.06 28.97 -1.16
C SER A 145 0.33 28.62 -0.58
N ALA A 146 0.58 29.00 0.67
CA ALA A 146 1.82 28.64 1.38
C ALA A 146 2.03 27.11 1.44
N SER A 147 0.97 26.34 1.70
CA SER A 147 1.02 24.87 1.63
C SER A 147 1.29 24.38 0.20
N GLY A 148 0.72 25.03 -0.82
CA GLY A 148 0.97 24.71 -2.22
C GLY A 148 2.42 24.96 -2.64
N GLN A 149 3.09 25.95 -2.06
CA GLN A 149 4.52 26.22 -2.32
C GLN A 149 5.39 25.09 -1.79
N GLN A 150 5.10 24.61 -0.58
CA GLN A 150 5.81 23.49 0.01
C GLN A 150 5.60 22.20 -0.80
N THR A 151 4.36 21.93 -1.25
CA THR A 151 4.05 20.80 -2.13
C THR A 151 4.79 20.90 -3.46
N ALA A 152 4.83 22.08 -4.10
CA ALA A 152 5.54 22.28 -5.36
C ALA A 152 7.05 22.07 -5.21
N TYR A 153 7.65 22.58 -4.14
CA TYR A 153 9.08 22.36 -3.85
C TYR A 153 9.38 20.87 -3.64
N ARG A 154 8.56 20.19 -2.84
CA ARG A 154 8.68 18.75 -2.59
C ARG A 154 8.54 17.95 -3.88
N ALA A 155 7.58 18.30 -4.72
CA ALA A 155 7.37 17.66 -6.02
C ALA A 155 8.59 17.80 -6.95
N LYS A 156 9.21 19.00 -7.01
CA LYS A 156 10.46 19.18 -7.77
C LYS A 156 11.57 18.28 -7.25
N SER A 157 11.77 18.22 -5.93
CA SER A 157 12.76 17.30 -5.33
C SER A 157 12.50 15.83 -5.69
N LEU A 158 11.22 15.41 -5.72
CA LEU A 158 10.86 14.04 -6.10
C LEU A 158 11.08 13.76 -7.59
N LEU A 159 10.89 14.74 -8.47
CA LEU A 159 11.25 14.61 -9.89
C LEU A 159 12.75 14.42 -10.09
N VAL A 160 13.59 15.15 -9.34
CA VAL A 160 15.04 14.96 -9.37
C VAL A 160 15.42 13.56 -8.92
N GLN A 161 14.90 13.11 -7.77
CA GLN A 161 15.14 11.74 -7.28
C GLN A 161 14.67 10.67 -8.26
N LEU A 162 13.54 10.89 -8.94
CA LEU A 162 13.03 9.96 -9.95
C LEU A 162 13.96 9.93 -11.17
N ALA A 163 14.48 11.07 -11.61
CA ALA A 163 15.41 11.16 -12.74
C ALA A 163 16.76 10.48 -12.45
N GLU A 164 17.23 10.54 -11.20
CA GLU A 164 18.41 9.80 -10.74
C GLU A 164 18.23 8.28 -10.85
N ILE A 165 16.99 7.77 -10.69
CA ILE A 165 16.66 6.35 -10.82
C ILE A 165 16.42 5.98 -12.28
N SER A 166 15.61 6.77 -12.98
CA SER A 166 15.27 6.56 -14.40
C SER A 166 14.85 7.88 -15.06
N VAL A 167 15.72 8.40 -15.91
CA VAL A 167 15.47 9.62 -16.70
C VAL A 167 14.23 9.46 -17.59
N GLU A 168 14.04 8.28 -18.18
CA GLU A 168 12.88 7.96 -19.04
C GLU A 168 11.57 8.09 -18.26
N VAL A 169 11.50 7.51 -17.05
CA VAL A 169 10.29 7.56 -16.23
C VAL A 169 10.02 9.00 -15.77
N ALA A 170 11.05 9.75 -15.39
CA ALA A 170 10.91 11.15 -15.00
C ALA A 170 10.43 12.04 -16.16
N GLN A 171 10.94 11.81 -17.38
CA GLN A 171 10.47 12.48 -18.60
C GLN A 171 9.00 12.15 -18.88
N GLY A 172 8.58 10.91 -18.63
CA GLY A 172 7.19 10.50 -18.72
C GLY A 172 6.26 11.33 -17.84
N VAL A 173 6.68 11.75 -16.64
CA VAL A 173 5.87 12.60 -15.76
C VAL A 173 5.64 14.00 -16.33
N ILE A 174 6.63 14.58 -17.02
CA ILE A 174 6.58 15.97 -17.52
C ILE A 174 6.16 16.10 -18.99
N ALA A 175 5.98 14.98 -19.70
CA ALA A 175 5.65 15.01 -21.13
C ALA A 175 4.30 15.71 -21.40
N PRO A 176 4.09 16.25 -22.62
CA PRO A 176 2.79 16.76 -23.04
C PRO A 176 1.76 15.63 -23.22
N ASP A 177 0.50 15.99 -23.43
CA ASP A 177 -0.55 15.06 -23.86
C ASP A 177 -0.41 14.64 -25.34
N ALA A 178 -1.35 13.80 -25.81
CA ALA A 178 -1.34 13.29 -27.19
C ALA A 178 -1.48 14.38 -28.25
N ASP A 179 -2.07 15.53 -27.90
CA ASP A 179 -2.26 16.68 -28.79
C ASP A 179 -1.09 17.69 -28.68
N GLY A 180 -0.09 17.39 -27.85
CA GLY A 180 1.10 18.23 -27.65
C GLY A 180 0.92 19.36 -26.64
N ASN A 181 -0.20 19.40 -25.90
CA ASN A 181 -0.43 20.42 -24.89
C ASN A 181 0.33 20.08 -23.60
N PRO A 182 0.96 21.07 -22.93
CA PRO A 182 1.61 20.85 -21.66
C PRO A 182 0.57 20.55 -20.57
N LEU A 183 0.70 19.38 -19.94
CA LEU A 183 -0.17 18.95 -18.83
C LEU A 183 0.15 19.68 -17.52
N LEU A 184 1.40 20.12 -17.34
CA LEU A 184 1.85 20.81 -16.13
C LEU A 184 2.08 22.29 -16.41
N PRO A 185 1.82 23.19 -15.43
CA PRO A 185 2.02 24.62 -15.62
C PRO A 185 3.48 24.99 -15.94
N ALA A 186 3.67 25.94 -16.86
CA ALA A 186 5.00 26.39 -17.28
C ALA A 186 5.88 26.87 -16.11
N TRP A 187 5.29 27.58 -15.14
CA TRP A 187 6.02 28.07 -13.96
C TRP A 187 6.60 26.93 -13.10
N PHE A 188 6.00 25.73 -13.15
CA PHE A 188 6.48 24.56 -12.44
C PHE A 188 7.63 23.89 -13.20
N LEU A 189 7.50 23.78 -14.53
CA LEU A 189 8.50 23.16 -15.41
C LEU A 189 9.79 23.98 -15.55
N VAL A 190 9.70 25.30 -15.40
CA VAL A 190 10.88 26.18 -15.42
C VAL A 190 11.64 26.01 -14.09
N GLU A 191 12.94 25.71 -14.17
CA GLU A 191 13.85 25.84 -13.04
C GLU A 191 13.92 27.33 -12.66
N ALA A 192 13.60 27.65 -11.41
CA ALA A 192 13.96 28.96 -10.89
C ALA A 192 15.50 28.93 -10.77
N ALA A 193 16.15 29.63 -11.69
CA ALA A 193 17.58 29.89 -11.68
C ALA A 193 18.05 30.49 -10.35
#